data_AF-A0A2E4BGP4-F1
#
_entry.id   AF-A0A2E4BGP4-F1
#
_cell.length_a   1.000
_cell.length_b   1.000
_cell.length_c   1.000
_cell.angle_alpha   90.00
_cell.angle_beta   90.00
_cell.angle_gamma   90.00
#
_symmetry.space_group_name_H-M   'P 1'
#
loop_
_entity.id
_entity.type
_entity.pdbx_description
1 polymer ?
#
loop_
_entity_poly.entity_id
_entity_poly.type
_entity_poly.pdbx_seq_one_letter_code
_entity_poly.pdbx_strand_id
1 'polypeptide(L)'
;MNHKKMKGLLLIALMAVSGLAGCLGTDDDEETESTMDASDGGYTYASDVDNHRSLMKDLCDIKTAASAFDWTTAKDIYTNGKNAEKSDGSYRTLAGFAAADGKNHGYDAYYNQSGSVDAHIMAALDGTGDFAGTSDTVRYQGVAKLTVNMGMVAYTIHELNSAIAKADAGNVDDDTGAPHNWDEGWAFFHGPDEDYGCSPAKVMEKRAGDFGTTNAAGVANTFAATEAAMVAGLAALQASDSAGYTAAAETVVKNLIITYSQAVLKYTSKMDSNDTAEKYQAEGYAFWKAIEAYSAPHMHDGCYNMAVGHKVMMMGEIDASACDAFIWTNASQDPNGTNDTCYNTVNHMVSTDATDEAGCDGYTSMYYQDNYAATLMNNVLDLTDASQLGTSYDVTAWLQPVWDNYGITSSDIGTYA
;
A
#
# COMPACT_ATOMS: atom_id res chain seq x y z
N MET A 1 50.71 -47.99 -20.40
CA MET A 1 49.89 -49.22 -20.42
C MET A 1 49.27 -49.41 -19.04
N ASN A 2 48.01 -49.81 -18.97
CA ASN A 2 47.15 -50.08 -17.79
C ASN A 2 46.21 -48.98 -17.28
N HIS A 3 44.99 -49.10 -17.80
CA HIS A 3 43.69 -48.68 -17.29
C HIS A 3 43.34 -49.22 -15.87
N LYS A 4 42.31 -48.55 -15.30
CA LYS A 4 41.28 -48.97 -14.30
C LYS A 4 41.43 -48.18 -12.99
N LYS A 5 40.44 -47.52 -12.42
CA LYS A 5 38.96 -47.42 -12.57
C LYS A 5 38.54 -46.22 -11.69
N MET A 6 37.62 -45.37 -12.12
CA MET A 6 36.45 -45.03 -11.30
C MET A 6 35.38 -44.39 -12.18
N LYS A 7 34.19 -44.97 -12.14
CA LYS A 7 32.97 -44.49 -12.79
C LYS A 7 32.25 -43.55 -11.82
N GLY A 8 31.69 -42.47 -12.35
CA GLY A 8 30.37 -41.94 -11.98
C GLY A 8 30.23 -41.18 -10.65
N LEU A 9 30.07 -39.86 -10.75
CA LEU A 9 28.94 -39.07 -10.24
C LEU A 9 29.15 -37.63 -10.74
N LEU A 10 28.50 -37.25 -11.84
CA LEU A 10 27.28 -36.43 -11.86
C LEU A 10 27.57 -34.95 -11.50
N LEU A 11 27.65 -34.15 -12.57
CA LEU A 11 27.34 -32.71 -12.55
C LEU A 11 26.07 -32.47 -11.72
N ILE A 12 26.12 -31.55 -10.76
CA ILE A 12 25.10 -30.54 -10.42
C ILE A 12 25.74 -29.65 -9.35
N ALA A 13 26.23 -28.48 -9.77
CA ALA A 13 26.55 -27.34 -8.91
C ALA A 13 26.73 -26.10 -9.79
N LEU A 14 25.72 -25.82 -10.63
CA LEU A 14 25.62 -24.58 -11.39
C LEU A 14 24.17 -24.45 -11.86
N MET A 15 23.30 -23.89 -11.01
CA MET A 15 22.01 -23.28 -11.35
C MET A 15 21.24 -22.97 -10.06
N ALA A 16 21.44 -21.76 -9.53
CA ALA A 16 20.50 -21.03 -8.69
C ALA A 16 20.97 -19.56 -8.57
N VAL A 17 21.25 -18.92 -9.70
CA VAL A 17 21.33 -17.45 -9.82
C VAL A 17 20.61 -17.08 -11.10
N SER A 18 19.30 -17.24 -11.09
CA SER A 18 18.40 -16.77 -12.15
C SER A 18 17.09 -16.41 -11.47
N GLY A 19 17.02 -15.16 -11.00
CA GLY A 19 15.90 -14.63 -10.21
C GLY A 19 16.20 -13.33 -9.43
N LEU A 20 17.46 -12.88 -9.37
CA LEU A 20 17.87 -11.62 -8.71
C LEU A 20 17.98 -10.41 -9.66
N ALA A 21 17.49 -10.53 -10.90
CA ALA A 21 17.62 -9.48 -11.93
C ALA A 21 16.67 -8.27 -11.77
N GLY A 22 16.27 -7.93 -10.55
CA GLY A 22 15.48 -6.72 -10.27
C GLY A 22 15.65 -6.12 -8.87
N CYS A 23 16.58 -6.64 -8.06
CA CYS A 23 16.80 -6.14 -6.68
C CYS A 23 18.25 -5.83 -6.34
N LEU A 24 19.19 -6.00 -7.27
CA LEU A 24 20.58 -5.56 -7.11
C LEU A 24 20.91 -4.66 -8.30
N GLY A 25 20.57 -3.39 -8.18
CA GLY A 25 21.42 -2.37 -8.79
C GLY A 25 22.77 -2.52 -8.10
N THR A 26 23.82 -2.79 -8.87
CA THR A 26 25.19 -2.58 -8.41
C THR A 26 25.43 -1.08 -8.38
N ASP A 27 24.84 -0.42 -7.40
CA ASP A 27 25.30 0.90 -7.01
C ASP A 27 26.28 0.59 -5.87
N ASP A 28 27.57 0.80 -6.16
CA ASP A 28 28.57 0.92 -5.11
C ASP A 28 28.16 2.16 -4.29
N ASP A 29 27.30 1.95 -3.29
CA ASP A 29 26.88 2.99 -2.35
C ASP A 29 28.11 3.36 -1.50
N GLU A 30 28.94 4.27 -2.02
CA GLU A 30 29.78 5.08 -1.16
C GLU A 30 28.86 5.73 -0.11
N GLU A 31 29.21 5.65 1.18
CA GLU A 31 28.52 6.39 2.23
C GLU A 31 28.65 7.89 1.93
N THR A 32 27.73 8.45 1.15
CA THR A 32 27.59 9.88 0.97
C THR A 32 27.09 10.45 2.28
N GLU A 33 27.90 11.29 2.92
CA GLU A 33 27.47 12.07 4.08
C GLU A 33 26.22 12.85 3.71
N SER A 34 25.23 12.85 4.60
CA SER A 34 24.01 13.60 4.38
C SER A 34 24.31 15.09 4.34
N THR A 35 23.87 15.77 3.27
CA THR A 35 24.11 17.20 3.09
C THR A 35 23.11 18.04 3.88
N MET A 36 21.99 17.43 4.32
CA MET A 36 20.85 18.10 4.97
C MET A 36 20.52 19.42 4.27
N ASP A 37 20.42 19.35 2.94
CA ASP A 37 20.19 20.53 2.12
C ASP A 37 18.87 21.21 2.49
N ALA A 38 18.76 22.52 2.24
CA ALA A 38 17.54 23.29 2.49
C ALA A 38 16.36 22.85 1.59
N SER A 39 16.61 21.97 0.62
CA SER A 39 15.64 21.44 -0.31
C SER A 39 15.99 20.02 -0.73
N ASP A 40 14.99 19.15 -0.86
CA ASP A 40 15.12 17.81 -1.46
C ASP A 40 14.01 17.59 -2.48
N GLY A 41 14.32 16.91 -3.58
CA GLY A 41 13.30 16.48 -4.55
C GLY A 41 12.43 17.62 -5.11
N GLY A 42 12.96 18.84 -5.19
CA GLY A 42 12.24 20.03 -5.67
C GLY A 42 11.41 20.77 -4.61
N TYR A 43 11.37 20.28 -3.37
CA TYR A 43 10.69 20.91 -2.25
C TYR A 43 11.68 21.66 -1.36
N THR A 44 11.36 22.89 -0.95
CA THR A 44 12.17 23.69 0.00
C THR A 44 11.47 23.72 1.35
N TYR A 45 12.16 23.31 2.41
CA TYR A 45 11.61 23.26 3.76
C TYR A 45 11.43 24.68 4.34
N ALA A 46 10.35 24.88 5.10
CA ALA A 46 10.14 26.11 5.86
C ALA A 46 10.77 26.07 7.27
N SER A 47 11.02 24.87 7.79
CA SER A 47 11.49 24.59 9.14
C SER A 47 12.60 23.54 9.17
N ASP A 48 13.30 23.43 10.30
CA ASP A 48 14.30 22.39 10.52
C ASP A 48 13.63 21.05 10.87
N VAL A 49 13.68 20.11 9.93
CA VAL A 49 13.20 18.73 10.07
C VAL A 49 14.30 17.70 9.83
N ASP A 50 15.57 18.07 9.99
CA ASP A 50 16.72 17.19 9.68
C ASP A 50 16.70 15.89 10.47
N ASN A 51 16.24 15.95 11.72
CA ASN A 51 16.08 14.75 12.55
C ASN A 51 14.99 13.80 12.03
N HIS A 52 13.97 14.29 11.32
CA HIS A 52 12.98 13.44 10.63
C HIS A 52 13.53 12.89 9.32
N ARG A 53 14.23 13.73 8.54
CA ARG A 53 14.89 13.32 7.29
C ARG A 53 15.89 12.18 7.51
N SER A 54 16.60 12.21 8.63
CA SER A 54 17.56 11.17 9.06
C SER A 54 16.96 9.76 9.20
N LEU A 55 15.63 9.63 9.37
CA LEU A 55 14.96 8.32 9.46
C LEU A 55 14.99 7.56 8.14
N MET A 56 15.19 8.26 7.01
CA MET A 56 15.30 7.61 5.71
C MET A 56 16.51 6.68 5.66
N LYS A 57 17.64 7.09 6.28
CA LYS A 57 18.83 6.24 6.43
C LYS A 57 18.55 5.00 7.28
N ASP A 58 17.75 5.11 8.34
CA ASP A 58 17.32 3.96 9.13
C ASP A 58 16.54 2.94 8.25
N LEU A 59 15.70 3.39 7.32
CA LEU A 59 15.03 2.48 6.36
C LEU A 59 16.03 1.77 5.44
N CYS A 60 17.03 2.48 4.92
CA CYS A 60 18.08 1.88 4.10
C CYS A 60 18.85 0.82 4.88
N ASP A 61 19.19 1.12 6.14
CA ASP A 61 19.93 0.19 7.00
C ASP A 61 19.08 -1.03 7.39
N ILE A 62 17.79 -0.85 7.70
CA ILE A 62 16.84 -1.95 7.95
C ILE A 62 16.73 -2.85 6.73
N LYS A 63 16.56 -2.27 5.53
CA LYS A 63 16.46 -3.03 4.29
C LYS A 63 17.75 -3.81 4.02
N THR A 64 18.91 -3.21 4.27
CA THR A 64 20.22 -3.85 4.14
C THR A 64 20.34 -5.04 5.09
N ALA A 65 20.05 -4.85 6.38
CA ALA A 65 20.08 -5.92 7.37
C ALA A 65 19.09 -7.06 7.04
N ALA A 66 17.85 -6.71 6.68
CA ALA A 66 16.81 -7.67 6.31
C ALA A 66 17.17 -8.46 5.04
N SER A 67 17.86 -7.86 4.07
CA SER A 67 18.34 -8.55 2.86
C SER A 67 19.42 -9.59 3.16
N ALA A 68 20.15 -9.42 4.26
CA ALA A 68 21.11 -10.39 4.79
C ALA A 68 20.48 -11.38 5.79
N PHE A 69 19.16 -11.33 5.97
CA PHE A 69 18.39 -12.07 6.98
C PHE A 69 18.86 -11.82 8.42
N ASP A 70 19.47 -10.66 8.67
CA ASP A 70 19.82 -10.19 10.00
C ASP A 70 18.61 -9.50 10.64
N TRP A 71 17.66 -10.31 11.06
CA TRP A 71 16.43 -9.86 11.70
C TRP A 71 16.67 -9.13 13.02
N THR A 72 17.77 -9.45 13.72
CA THR A 72 18.11 -8.82 14.99
C THR A 72 18.55 -7.38 14.76
N THR A 73 19.47 -7.15 13.83
CA THR A 73 19.91 -5.79 13.47
C THR A 73 18.77 -4.98 12.84
N ALA A 74 17.99 -5.57 11.93
CA ALA A 74 16.83 -4.89 11.34
C ALA A 74 15.83 -4.43 12.42
N LYS A 75 15.53 -5.31 13.38
CA LYS A 75 14.62 -4.98 14.49
C LYS A 75 15.21 -3.95 15.45
N ASP A 76 16.51 -4.04 15.74
CA ASP A 76 17.19 -3.09 16.61
C ASP A 76 17.14 -1.68 16.03
N ILE A 77 17.45 -1.50 14.73
CA ILE A 77 17.37 -0.19 14.07
C ILE A 77 15.91 0.31 14.06
N TYR A 78 14.94 -0.54 13.75
CA TYR A 78 13.53 -0.14 13.77
C TYR A 78 13.06 0.37 15.15
N THR A 79 13.43 -0.37 16.21
CA THR A 79 12.95 -0.15 17.57
C THR A 79 13.71 0.96 18.28
N ASN A 80 15.03 1.01 18.10
CA ASN A 80 15.94 1.85 18.87
C ASN A 80 16.53 3.01 18.05
N GLY A 81 16.34 3.01 16.72
CA GLY A 81 16.91 4.01 15.82
C GLY A 81 18.42 3.89 15.68
N LYS A 82 18.97 4.55 14.66
CA LYS A 82 20.44 4.60 14.47
C LYS A 82 20.93 5.95 13.95
N ASN A 83 20.18 6.61 13.09
CA ASN A 83 20.66 7.80 12.37
C ASN A 83 20.01 9.11 12.86
N ALA A 84 18.87 9.06 13.56
CA ALA A 84 18.14 10.25 14.00
C ALA A 84 18.36 10.60 15.50
N GLU A 85 19.58 10.95 15.91
CA GLU A 85 19.91 11.30 17.30
C GLU A 85 19.31 12.66 17.71
N LYS A 86 18.65 12.70 18.87
CA LYS A 86 18.10 13.92 19.49
C LYS A 86 19.15 14.60 20.38
N SER A 87 18.87 15.83 20.77
CA SER A 87 19.76 16.61 21.65
C SER A 87 20.00 16.01 23.04
N ASP A 88 19.14 15.08 23.50
CA ASP A 88 19.29 14.36 24.77
C ASP A 88 20.07 13.03 24.63
N GLY A 89 20.57 12.72 23.43
CA GLY A 89 21.27 11.48 23.11
C GLY A 89 20.36 10.27 22.91
N SER A 90 19.04 10.43 22.99
CA SER A 90 18.08 9.41 22.57
C SER A 90 17.87 9.50 21.06
N TYR A 91 17.39 8.41 20.44
CA TYR A 91 17.05 8.42 19.02
C TYR A 91 15.56 8.62 18.81
N ARG A 92 15.23 9.25 17.68
CA ARG A 92 13.92 9.12 17.07
C ARG A 92 13.89 7.80 16.31
N THR A 93 12.75 7.12 16.31
CA THR A 93 12.66 5.72 15.91
C THR A 93 11.44 5.51 15.03
N LEU A 94 11.55 4.64 14.02
CA LEU A 94 10.42 4.24 13.18
C LEU A 94 9.32 3.55 14.01
N ALA A 95 9.68 2.72 14.99
CA ALA A 95 8.73 2.10 15.92
C ALA A 95 7.96 3.14 16.74
N GLY A 96 8.64 4.15 17.28
CA GLY A 96 8.02 5.23 18.06
C GLY A 96 7.02 6.06 17.26
N PHE A 97 7.16 6.10 15.94
CA PHE A 97 6.10 6.61 15.07
C PHE A 97 5.00 5.56 14.93
N ALA A 98 5.35 4.37 14.44
CA ALA A 98 4.46 3.24 14.13
C ALA A 98 3.51 2.80 15.26
N ALA A 99 3.95 2.90 16.52
CA ALA A 99 3.31 2.33 17.70
C ALA A 99 2.57 3.36 18.56
N ALA A 100 2.63 4.66 18.22
CA ALA A 100 2.23 5.70 19.14
C ALA A 100 0.69 5.88 19.22
N ASP A 101 0.14 5.52 20.38
CA ASP A 101 -1.20 5.94 20.83
C ASP A 101 -1.36 7.46 20.62
N GLY A 102 -2.39 7.86 19.86
CA GLY A 102 -2.73 9.26 19.63
C GLY A 102 -2.18 9.88 18.34
N LYS A 103 -1.49 9.11 17.49
CA LYS A 103 -1.13 9.55 16.13
C LYS A 103 -2.29 9.45 15.12
N ASN A 104 -3.25 8.56 15.33
CA ASN A 104 -4.52 8.53 14.57
C ASN A 104 -4.35 8.59 13.03
N HIS A 105 -3.39 7.84 12.48
CA HIS A 105 -3.05 7.79 11.05
C HIS A 105 -4.09 7.04 10.18
N GLY A 106 -5.36 7.00 10.58
CA GLY A 106 -6.45 6.27 9.89
C GLY A 106 -6.45 4.75 10.11
N TYR A 107 -5.28 4.10 10.06
CA TYR A 107 -5.17 2.63 10.19
C TYR A 107 -5.64 2.08 11.53
N ASP A 108 -5.38 2.76 12.65
CA ASP A 108 -5.79 2.25 13.96
C ASP A 108 -7.31 2.16 14.11
N ALA A 109 -8.01 3.15 13.56
CA ALA A 109 -9.47 3.14 13.50
C ALA A 109 -9.97 2.04 12.57
N TYR A 110 -9.34 1.89 11.40
CA TYR A 110 -9.71 0.86 10.41
C TYR A 110 -9.53 -0.57 10.96
N TYR A 111 -8.37 -0.88 11.54
CA TYR A 111 -8.09 -2.18 12.15
C TYR A 111 -8.70 -2.35 13.53
N ASN A 112 -9.30 -1.29 14.09
CA ASN A 112 -9.76 -1.23 15.47
C ASN A 112 -8.69 -1.72 16.47
N GLN A 113 -7.45 -1.28 16.24
CA GLN A 113 -6.25 -1.69 16.96
C GLN A 113 -5.28 -0.51 17.06
N SER A 114 -4.95 -0.10 18.28
CA SER A 114 -3.91 0.93 18.48
C SER A 114 -2.53 0.40 18.06
N GLY A 115 -1.74 1.23 17.38
CA GLY A 115 -0.41 0.84 16.88
C GLY A 115 -0.47 -0.26 15.82
N SER A 116 -1.53 -0.27 15.00
CA SER A 116 -1.75 -1.27 13.95
C SER A 116 -0.62 -1.32 12.92
N VAL A 117 -0.01 -0.17 12.61
CA VAL A 117 1.13 -0.07 11.69
C VAL A 117 2.37 -0.76 12.27
N ASP A 118 2.70 -0.50 13.54
CA ASP A 118 3.76 -1.21 14.26
C ASP A 118 3.50 -2.72 14.30
N ALA A 119 2.26 -3.13 14.61
CA ALA A 119 1.92 -4.54 14.70
C ALA A 119 2.23 -5.31 13.40
N HIS A 120 1.93 -4.74 12.23
CA HIS A 120 2.25 -5.37 10.93
C HIS A 120 3.76 -5.44 10.68
N ILE A 121 4.50 -4.36 10.95
CA ILE A 121 5.95 -4.31 10.73
C ILE A 121 6.67 -5.26 11.70
N MET A 122 6.26 -5.27 12.97
CA MET A 122 6.80 -6.15 14.00
C MET A 122 6.47 -7.61 13.75
N ALA A 123 5.28 -7.93 13.21
CA ALA A 123 4.97 -9.29 12.78
C ALA A 123 5.98 -9.80 11.74
N ALA A 124 6.36 -8.98 10.76
CA ALA A 124 7.41 -9.32 9.80
C ALA A 124 8.80 -9.42 10.48
N LEU A 125 9.18 -8.44 11.30
CA LEU A 125 10.46 -8.42 12.00
C LEU A 125 10.64 -9.59 12.96
N ASP A 126 9.58 -10.11 13.56
CA ASP A 126 9.61 -11.25 14.50
C ASP A 126 9.27 -12.60 13.84
N GLY A 127 8.74 -12.59 12.62
CA GLY A 127 8.30 -13.82 11.94
C GLY A 127 7.06 -14.42 12.61
N THR A 128 6.12 -13.56 12.98
CA THR A 128 4.87 -13.90 13.69
C THR A 128 3.66 -13.38 12.89
N GLY A 129 2.44 -13.61 13.39
CA GLY A 129 1.22 -13.22 12.69
C GLY A 129 1.18 -13.81 11.27
N ASP A 130 0.87 -12.97 10.28
CA ASP A 130 0.81 -13.36 8.86
C ASP A 130 2.16 -13.89 8.33
N PHE A 131 3.28 -13.61 9.01
CA PHE A 131 4.61 -14.09 8.64
C PHE A 131 5.02 -15.39 9.35
N ALA A 132 4.17 -15.95 10.22
CA ALA A 132 4.47 -17.17 10.95
C ALA A 132 4.68 -18.36 10.00
N GLY A 133 5.86 -18.98 10.06
CA GLY A 133 6.20 -20.14 9.23
C GLY A 133 6.50 -19.82 7.75
N THR A 134 6.51 -18.54 7.37
CA THR A 134 6.90 -18.10 6.02
C THR A 134 8.40 -18.23 5.79
N SER A 135 8.82 -18.21 4.51
CA SER A 135 10.24 -18.24 4.14
C SER A 135 10.95 -16.92 4.47
N ASP A 136 12.28 -16.96 4.63
CA ASP A 136 13.10 -15.75 4.83
C ASP A 136 12.92 -14.74 3.67
N THR A 137 12.66 -15.23 2.46
CA THR A 137 12.34 -14.39 1.30
C THR A 137 11.05 -13.59 1.50
N VAL A 138 9.97 -14.24 1.96
CA VAL A 138 8.69 -13.59 2.25
C VAL A 138 8.85 -12.60 3.39
N ARG A 139 9.52 -13.01 4.47
CA ARG A 139 9.79 -12.16 5.62
C ARG A 139 10.61 -10.92 5.25
N TYR A 140 11.63 -11.07 4.41
CA TYR A 140 12.40 -9.94 3.86
C TYR A 140 11.50 -8.96 3.10
N GLN A 141 10.60 -9.46 2.23
CA GLN A 141 9.64 -8.57 1.56
C GLN A 141 8.74 -7.85 2.56
N GLY A 142 8.21 -8.56 3.56
CA GLY A 142 7.42 -7.96 4.64
C GLY A 142 8.16 -6.82 5.32
N VAL A 143 9.36 -7.08 5.86
CA VAL A 143 10.17 -6.07 6.57
C VAL A 143 10.50 -4.89 5.66
N ALA A 144 11.03 -5.13 4.46
CA ALA A 144 11.48 -4.05 3.58
C ALA A 144 10.32 -3.22 3.03
N LYS A 145 9.17 -3.84 2.75
CA LYS A 145 8.04 -3.17 2.10
C LYS A 145 7.06 -2.57 3.09
N LEU A 146 6.73 -3.23 4.21
CA LEU A 146 5.83 -2.65 5.20
C LEU A 146 6.45 -1.42 5.85
N THR A 147 7.74 -1.47 6.22
CA THR A 147 8.40 -0.34 6.90
C THR A 147 8.40 0.92 6.02
N VAL A 148 8.72 0.78 4.73
CA VAL A 148 8.72 1.89 3.77
C VAL A 148 7.30 2.30 3.38
N ASN A 149 6.46 1.36 2.93
CA ASN A 149 5.22 1.70 2.24
C ASN A 149 4.03 1.84 3.18
N MET A 150 3.90 1.02 4.22
CA MET A 150 2.84 1.19 5.21
C MET A 150 3.28 2.19 6.28
N GLY A 151 4.49 2.01 6.82
CA GLY A 151 5.06 2.86 7.86
C GLY A 151 5.16 4.32 7.42
N MET A 152 6.05 4.62 6.47
CA MET A 152 6.32 6.02 6.11
C MET A 152 5.11 6.72 5.49
N VAL A 153 4.29 6.03 4.70
CA VAL A 153 3.09 6.64 4.10
C VAL A 153 2.05 6.97 5.17
N ALA A 154 1.86 6.10 6.16
CA ALA A 154 0.99 6.42 7.30
C ALA A 154 1.46 7.69 8.02
N TYR A 155 2.77 7.91 8.16
CA TYR A 155 3.33 9.11 8.76
C TYR A 155 3.22 10.33 7.87
N THR A 156 3.48 10.21 6.57
CA THR A 156 3.22 11.29 5.62
C THR A 156 1.78 11.78 5.76
N ILE A 157 0.79 10.89 5.67
CA ILE A 157 -0.63 11.29 5.77
C ILE A 157 -0.96 11.85 7.16
N HIS A 158 -0.42 11.26 8.24
CA HIS A 158 -0.58 11.78 9.59
C HIS A 158 -0.10 13.24 9.72
N GLU A 159 1.09 13.54 9.20
CA GLU A 159 1.67 14.87 9.34
C GLU A 159 0.95 15.91 8.47
N LEU A 160 0.48 15.53 7.26
CA LEU A 160 -0.38 16.41 6.46
C LEU A 160 -1.71 16.72 7.18
N ASN A 161 -2.35 15.71 7.77
CA ASN A 161 -3.57 15.91 8.55
C ASN A 161 -3.32 16.77 9.81
N SER A 162 -2.17 16.60 10.45
CA SER A 162 -1.76 17.41 11.62
C SER A 162 -1.50 18.86 11.22
N ALA A 163 -0.88 19.10 10.06
CA ALA A 163 -0.70 20.43 9.48
C ALA A 163 -2.06 21.10 9.22
N ILE A 164 -2.99 20.40 8.56
CA ILE A 164 -4.37 20.89 8.33
C ILE A 164 -5.03 21.28 9.65
N ALA A 165 -5.03 20.38 10.64
CA ALA A 165 -5.66 20.64 11.94
C ALA A 165 -5.04 21.83 12.68
N LYS A 166 -3.70 22.01 12.60
CA LYS A 166 -3.01 23.16 13.16
C LYS A 166 -3.37 24.46 12.42
N ALA A 167 -3.43 24.43 11.09
CA ALA A 167 -3.80 25.58 10.28
C ALA A 167 -5.24 26.02 10.52
N ASP A 168 -6.17 25.07 10.62
CA ASP A 168 -7.58 25.32 10.99
C ASP A 168 -7.70 25.95 12.39
N ALA A 169 -6.78 25.62 13.30
CA ALA A 169 -6.67 26.23 14.62
C ALA A 169 -5.93 27.59 14.61
N GLY A 170 -5.49 28.07 13.44
CA GLY A 170 -4.76 29.33 13.26
C GLY A 170 -3.27 29.27 13.61
N ASN A 171 -2.71 28.08 13.79
CA ASN A 171 -1.28 27.88 14.08
C ASN A 171 -0.49 27.63 12.79
N VAL A 172 -0.06 28.72 12.16
CA VAL A 172 0.69 28.73 10.87
C VAL A 172 2.14 29.20 11.02
N ASP A 173 2.69 29.12 12.23
CA ASP A 173 4.12 29.39 12.48
C ASP A 173 5.00 28.36 11.76
N ASP A 174 6.05 28.81 11.08
CA ASP A 174 6.87 27.92 10.26
C ASP A 174 7.55 26.83 11.09
N ASP A 175 8.16 27.19 12.22
CA ASP A 175 9.00 26.30 13.03
C ASP A 175 8.22 25.34 13.94
N THR A 176 6.99 25.69 14.32
CA THR A 176 6.22 24.93 15.33
C THR A 176 4.77 24.65 14.95
N GLY A 177 4.27 25.36 13.94
CA GLY A 177 2.90 25.32 13.47
C GLY A 177 2.66 24.31 12.36
N ALA A 178 1.70 24.63 11.49
CA ALA A 178 1.30 23.76 10.40
C ALA A 178 2.38 23.52 9.33
N PRO A 179 3.15 24.54 8.88
CA PRO A 179 4.26 24.32 7.96
C PRO A 179 5.28 23.29 8.46
N HIS A 180 5.59 23.28 9.76
CA HIS A 180 6.50 22.29 10.35
C HIS A 180 6.04 20.84 10.13
N ASN A 181 4.76 20.53 10.40
CA ASN A 181 4.26 19.17 10.12
C ASN A 181 4.17 18.90 8.62
N TRP A 182 3.92 19.91 7.80
CA TRP A 182 3.94 19.74 6.36
C TRP A 182 5.33 19.34 5.85
N ASP A 183 6.38 19.99 6.37
CA ASP A 183 7.79 19.64 6.16
C ASP A 183 8.13 18.23 6.66
N GLU A 184 7.66 17.85 7.86
CA GLU A 184 7.82 16.48 8.38
C GLU A 184 7.17 15.46 7.44
N GLY A 185 6.01 15.77 6.87
CA GLY A 185 5.35 14.93 5.88
C GLY A 185 6.20 14.67 4.63
N TRP A 186 6.88 15.69 4.12
CA TRP A 186 7.85 15.55 3.01
C TRP A 186 9.08 14.74 3.43
N ALA A 187 9.60 14.96 4.65
CA ALA A 187 10.72 14.20 5.18
C ALA A 187 10.42 12.70 5.27
N PHE A 188 9.18 12.31 5.63
CA PHE A 188 8.76 10.91 5.62
C PHE A 188 8.56 10.35 4.20
N PHE A 189 8.11 11.18 3.26
CA PHE A 189 7.76 10.73 1.91
C PHE A 189 8.97 10.62 0.97
N HIS A 190 9.84 11.62 0.99
CA HIS A 190 11.00 11.75 0.10
C HIS A 190 12.31 11.50 0.85
N GLY A 191 12.45 12.10 2.03
CA GLY A 191 13.72 12.11 2.78
C GLY A 191 14.79 12.96 2.07
N PRO A 192 16.06 12.85 2.46
CA PRO A 192 17.14 13.54 1.79
C PRO A 192 17.49 12.89 0.44
N ASP A 193 17.99 13.68 -0.51
CA ASP A 193 18.29 13.23 -1.89
C ASP A 193 19.25 12.01 -1.92
N GLU A 194 20.22 11.94 -1.02
CA GLU A 194 21.17 10.84 -0.88
C GLU A 194 20.54 9.51 -0.45
N ASP A 195 19.41 9.54 0.28
CA ASP A 195 18.68 8.34 0.73
C ASP A 195 17.41 8.09 -0.10
N TYR A 196 17.21 8.86 -1.18
CA TYR A 196 16.02 8.80 -2.03
C TYR A 196 15.68 7.36 -2.49
N GLY A 197 16.69 6.52 -2.71
CA GLY A 197 16.52 5.13 -3.15
C GLY A 197 15.69 4.23 -2.22
N CYS A 198 15.54 4.62 -0.96
CA CYS A 198 14.77 3.91 0.07
C CYS A 198 13.39 4.53 0.36
N SER A 199 13.08 5.66 -0.26
CA SER A 199 11.87 6.43 0.01
C SER A 199 10.60 5.85 -0.62
N PRO A 200 9.41 6.16 -0.05
CA PRO A 200 8.14 6.02 -0.73
C PRO A 200 8.09 6.71 -2.11
N ALA A 201 8.71 7.89 -2.24
CA ALA A 201 8.77 8.62 -3.51
C ALA A 201 9.43 7.79 -4.63
N LYS A 202 10.48 7.02 -4.33
CA LYS A 202 11.11 6.11 -5.31
C LYS A 202 10.18 5.01 -5.80
N VAL A 203 9.16 4.65 -5.03
CA VAL A 203 8.16 3.67 -5.45
C VAL A 203 7.30 4.24 -6.57
N MET A 204 6.95 5.54 -6.51
CA MET A 204 6.20 6.21 -7.59
C MET A 204 6.90 6.09 -8.94
N GLU A 205 8.21 6.35 -9.00
CA GLU A 205 9.01 6.16 -10.22
C GLU A 205 8.97 4.73 -10.75
N LYS A 206 9.15 3.76 -9.85
CA LYS A 206 9.14 2.34 -10.22
C LYS A 206 7.79 1.90 -10.75
N ARG A 207 6.69 2.37 -10.17
CA ARG A 207 5.33 2.02 -10.64
C ARG A 207 5.01 2.73 -11.95
N ALA A 208 5.38 4.00 -12.08
CA ALA A 208 5.17 4.73 -13.31
C ALA A 208 5.90 4.14 -14.51
N GLY A 209 7.14 3.67 -14.31
CA GLY A 209 7.90 2.96 -15.33
C GLY A 209 7.23 1.66 -15.78
N ASP A 210 6.62 0.91 -14.86
CA ASP A 210 5.93 -0.34 -15.16
C ASP A 210 4.57 -0.15 -15.86
N PHE A 211 3.91 1.00 -15.65
CA PHE A 211 2.56 1.27 -16.16
C PHE A 211 2.52 2.30 -17.29
N GLY A 212 3.68 2.85 -17.68
CA GLY A 212 3.80 3.87 -18.71
C GLY A 212 3.20 5.23 -18.32
N THR A 213 3.19 5.56 -17.03
CA THR A 213 2.57 6.79 -16.49
C THR A 213 3.61 7.86 -16.13
N THR A 214 4.62 8.01 -16.99
CA THR A 214 5.63 9.06 -16.90
C THR A 214 5.31 10.23 -17.82
N ASN A 215 5.79 11.42 -17.47
CA ASN A 215 5.73 12.61 -18.31
C ASN A 215 6.78 12.55 -19.43
N ALA A 216 6.81 13.57 -20.30
CA ALA A 216 7.75 13.63 -21.42
C ALA A 216 9.25 13.65 -21.01
N ALA A 217 9.56 14.00 -19.76
CA ALA A 217 10.91 13.96 -19.21
C ALA A 217 11.25 12.62 -18.53
N GLY A 218 10.32 11.66 -18.51
CA GLY A 218 10.50 10.36 -17.86
C GLY A 218 10.22 10.36 -16.35
N VAL A 219 9.72 11.47 -15.78
CA VAL A 219 9.35 11.57 -14.36
C VAL A 219 7.95 10.99 -14.15
N ALA A 220 7.72 10.25 -13.07
CA ALA A 220 6.40 9.75 -12.72
C ALA A 220 5.38 10.90 -12.62
N ASN A 221 4.23 10.78 -13.28
CA ASN A 221 3.17 11.78 -13.18
C ASN A 221 2.71 11.97 -11.72
N THR A 222 2.63 10.88 -10.96
CA THR A 222 2.28 10.90 -9.53
C THR A 222 3.33 11.63 -8.68
N PHE A 223 4.62 11.44 -8.96
CA PHE A 223 5.68 12.16 -8.24
C PHE A 223 5.63 13.65 -8.53
N ALA A 224 5.60 14.04 -9.81
CA ALA A 224 5.54 15.45 -10.21
C ALA A 224 4.29 16.16 -9.65
N ALA A 225 3.13 15.48 -9.62
CA ALA A 225 1.92 16.02 -9.02
C ALA A 225 2.01 16.11 -7.49
N THR A 226 2.69 15.18 -6.83
CA THR A 226 2.91 15.19 -5.38
C THR A 226 3.88 16.30 -4.97
N GLU A 227 5.00 16.45 -5.66
CA GLU A 227 5.95 17.56 -5.47
C GLU A 227 5.24 18.92 -5.61
N ALA A 228 4.50 19.12 -6.71
CA ALA A 228 3.76 20.36 -6.93
C ALA A 228 2.70 20.61 -5.85
N ALA A 229 1.99 19.56 -5.39
CA ALA A 229 1.02 19.66 -4.31
C ALA A 229 1.68 20.02 -2.98
N MET A 230 2.84 19.44 -2.67
CA MET A 230 3.57 19.72 -1.44
C MET A 230 4.08 21.16 -1.42
N VAL A 231 4.65 21.66 -2.53
CA VAL A 231 5.07 23.07 -2.65
C VAL A 231 3.87 24.02 -2.54
N ALA A 232 2.78 23.74 -3.24
CA ALA A 232 1.58 24.57 -3.19
C ALA A 232 0.90 24.55 -1.82
N GLY A 233 0.88 23.38 -1.17
CA GLY A 233 0.30 23.19 0.16
C GLY A 233 1.06 23.98 1.22
N LEU A 234 2.40 23.96 1.21
CA LEU A 234 3.21 24.78 2.12
C LEU A 234 2.88 26.27 1.96
N ALA A 235 2.86 26.76 0.71
CA ALA A 235 2.52 28.16 0.43
C ALA A 235 1.08 28.50 0.88
N ALA A 236 0.14 27.57 0.72
CA ALA A 236 -1.24 27.74 1.18
C ALA A 236 -1.34 27.77 2.71
N LEU A 237 -0.58 26.94 3.42
CA LEU A 237 -0.51 26.97 4.89
C LEU A 237 0.00 28.32 5.40
N GLN A 238 1.09 28.82 4.83
CA GLN A 238 1.65 30.13 5.18
C GLN A 238 0.69 31.28 4.85
N ALA A 239 -0.14 31.12 3.81
CA ALA A 239 -1.20 32.06 3.44
C ALA A 239 -2.51 31.88 4.23
N SER A 240 -2.61 30.86 5.09
CA SER A 240 -3.87 30.45 5.76
C SER A 240 -5.01 30.16 4.76
N ASP A 241 -4.69 29.61 3.59
CA ASP A 241 -5.65 29.23 2.55
C ASP A 241 -6.13 27.79 2.74
N SER A 242 -7.27 27.65 3.42
CA SER A 242 -7.87 26.35 3.74
C SER A 242 -8.26 25.50 2.54
N ALA A 243 -8.74 26.12 1.47
CA ALA A 243 -9.04 25.38 0.26
C ALA A 243 -7.74 24.89 -0.40
N GLY A 244 -6.69 25.73 -0.41
CA GLY A 244 -5.39 25.42 -0.98
C GLY A 244 -4.69 24.24 -0.30
N TYR A 245 -4.53 24.26 1.03
CA TYR A 245 -3.83 23.17 1.74
C TYR A 245 -4.63 21.87 1.77
N THR A 246 -5.96 21.95 1.79
CA THR A 246 -6.81 20.75 1.75
C THR A 246 -6.70 20.06 0.38
N ALA A 247 -6.83 20.83 -0.71
CA ALA A 247 -6.68 20.29 -2.06
C ALA A 247 -5.28 19.72 -2.33
N ALA A 248 -4.24 20.33 -1.74
CA ALA A 248 -2.87 19.80 -1.79
C ALA A 248 -2.78 18.42 -1.12
N ALA A 249 -3.29 18.27 0.10
CA ALA A 249 -3.26 16.99 0.81
C ALA A 249 -4.07 15.90 0.09
N GLU A 250 -5.26 16.23 -0.43
CA GLU A 250 -6.07 15.32 -1.25
C GLU A 250 -5.32 14.85 -2.51
N THR A 251 -4.56 15.75 -3.15
CA THR A 251 -3.73 15.41 -4.31
C THR A 251 -2.61 14.43 -3.94
N VAL A 252 -1.95 14.62 -2.79
CA VAL A 252 -0.93 13.69 -2.29
C VAL A 252 -1.53 12.31 -2.05
N VAL A 253 -2.65 12.23 -1.33
CA VAL A 253 -3.35 10.95 -1.06
C VAL A 253 -3.76 10.27 -2.36
N LYS A 254 -4.35 11.00 -3.31
CA LYS A 254 -4.72 10.47 -4.64
C LYS A 254 -3.52 9.83 -5.35
N ASN A 255 -2.36 10.49 -5.35
CA ASN A 255 -1.15 9.97 -6.01
C ASN A 255 -0.58 8.73 -5.30
N LEU A 256 -0.73 8.62 -3.99
CA LEU A 256 -0.41 7.40 -3.23
C LEU A 256 -1.35 6.26 -3.63
N ILE A 257 -2.67 6.50 -3.71
CA ILE A 257 -3.65 5.49 -4.15
C ILE A 257 -3.34 5.00 -5.57
N ILE A 258 -3.02 5.88 -6.51
CA ILE A 258 -2.61 5.50 -7.88
C ILE A 258 -1.39 4.57 -7.83
N THR A 259 -0.34 5.00 -7.13
CA THR A 259 0.94 4.28 -7.07
C THR A 259 0.78 2.89 -6.47
N TYR A 260 0.08 2.78 -5.34
CA TYR A 260 -0.10 1.48 -4.69
C TYR A 260 -1.15 0.61 -5.37
N SER A 261 -2.13 1.18 -6.07
CA SER A 261 -3.01 0.42 -6.97
C SER A 261 -2.20 -0.24 -8.09
N GLN A 262 -1.30 0.51 -8.75
CA GLN A 262 -0.37 -0.03 -9.75
C GLN A 262 0.51 -1.15 -9.15
N ALA A 263 0.98 -0.98 -7.91
CA ALA A 263 1.75 -1.99 -7.21
C ALA A 263 0.94 -3.28 -7.00
N VAL A 264 -0.27 -3.18 -6.44
CA VAL A 264 -1.17 -4.31 -6.20
C VAL A 264 -1.47 -5.04 -7.51
N LEU A 265 -1.91 -4.33 -8.55
CA LEU A 265 -2.20 -4.91 -9.87
C LEU A 265 -1.02 -5.68 -10.45
N LYS A 266 0.20 -5.13 -10.36
CA LYS A 266 1.40 -5.82 -10.81
C LYS A 266 1.62 -7.11 -10.01
N TYR A 267 1.56 -7.03 -8.69
CA TYR A 267 2.02 -8.16 -7.89
C TYR A 267 0.99 -9.28 -7.82
N THR A 268 -0.30 -8.99 -7.83
CA THR A 268 -1.36 -10.01 -7.95
C THR A 268 -1.34 -10.69 -9.33
N SER A 269 -0.99 -9.97 -10.40
CA SER A 269 -0.89 -10.57 -11.74
C SER A 269 0.33 -11.47 -11.93
N LYS A 270 1.38 -11.33 -11.09
CA LYS A 270 2.62 -12.12 -11.17
C LYS A 270 2.65 -13.36 -10.27
N MET A 271 1.62 -13.58 -9.46
CA MET A 271 1.55 -14.71 -8.52
C MET A 271 1.45 -16.08 -9.22
N ASP A 272 1.31 -16.13 -10.54
CA ASP A 272 1.43 -17.35 -11.36
C ASP A 272 2.88 -17.84 -11.53
N SER A 273 3.88 -17.07 -11.10
CA SER A 273 5.28 -17.44 -11.22
C SER A 273 5.66 -18.66 -10.37
N ASN A 274 6.07 -19.75 -11.02
CA ASN A 274 6.53 -20.98 -10.35
C ASN A 274 7.71 -20.82 -9.39
N ASP A 275 8.54 -19.78 -9.57
CA ASP A 275 9.78 -19.58 -8.79
C ASP A 275 9.67 -18.44 -7.77
N THR A 276 8.72 -17.51 -7.96
CA THR A 276 8.68 -16.25 -7.21
C THR A 276 7.28 -15.85 -6.72
N ALA A 277 6.27 -16.73 -6.82
CA ALA A 277 4.91 -16.45 -6.38
C ALA A 277 4.83 -15.96 -4.92
N GLU A 278 5.46 -16.66 -3.97
CA GLU A 278 5.47 -16.26 -2.54
C GLU A 278 6.04 -14.85 -2.35
N LYS A 279 7.11 -14.52 -3.08
CA LYS A 279 7.72 -13.19 -3.06
C LYS A 279 6.71 -12.14 -3.56
N TYR A 280 6.06 -12.39 -4.69
CA TYR A 280 5.10 -11.45 -5.26
C TYR A 280 3.84 -11.30 -4.41
N GLN A 281 3.36 -12.38 -3.79
CA GLN A 281 2.28 -12.30 -2.81
C GLN A 281 2.68 -11.41 -1.62
N ALA A 282 3.89 -11.58 -1.08
CA ALA A 282 4.40 -10.73 0.01
C ALA A 282 4.57 -9.26 -0.39
N GLU A 283 5.05 -8.99 -1.61
CA GLU A 283 5.09 -7.61 -2.14
C GLU A 283 3.67 -7.05 -2.30
N GLY A 284 2.75 -7.80 -2.90
CA GLY A 284 1.34 -7.41 -3.08
C GLY A 284 0.65 -7.14 -1.74
N TYR A 285 0.84 -8.01 -0.75
CA TYR A 285 0.35 -7.84 0.62
C TYR A 285 0.82 -6.50 1.19
N ALA A 286 2.13 -6.23 1.18
CA ALA A 286 2.66 -5.01 1.80
C ALA A 286 2.19 -3.73 1.08
N PHE A 287 2.06 -3.76 -0.24
CA PHE A 287 1.51 -2.63 -0.99
C PHE A 287 0.01 -2.45 -0.81
N TRP A 288 -0.75 -3.54 -0.63
CA TRP A 288 -2.15 -3.45 -0.26
C TRP A 288 -2.31 -2.83 1.14
N LYS A 289 -1.55 -3.31 2.14
CA LYS A 289 -1.53 -2.73 3.48
C LYS A 289 -1.18 -1.25 3.50
N ALA A 290 -0.38 -0.77 2.55
CA ALA A 290 -0.06 0.65 2.40
C ALA A 290 -1.25 1.54 2.02
N ILE A 291 -2.34 1.02 1.47
CA ILE A 291 -3.52 1.82 1.10
C ILE A 291 -4.85 1.27 1.60
N GLU A 292 -4.84 0.11 2.25
CA GLU A 292 -6.05 -0.61 2.64
C GLU A 292 -7.02 0.27 3.44
N ALA A 293 -6.54 0.97 4.48
CA ALA A 293 -7.41 1.82 5.31
C ALA A 293 -8.05 3.00 4.55
N TYR A 294 -7.49 3.39 3.41
CA TYR A 294 -7.98 4.47 2.54
C TYR A 294 -8.74 3.94 1.32
N SER A 295 -8.63 2.64 1.02
CA SER A 295 -9.22 2.03 -0.17
C SER A 295 -10.41 1.16 0.20
N ALA A 296 -10.27 0.32 1.21
CA ALA A 296 -11.28 -0.65 1.60
C ALA A 296 -12.67 -0.05 1.83
N PRO A 297 -12.85 1.12 2.50
CA PRO A 297 -14.16 1.76 2.67
C PRO A 297 -14.88 2.18 1.37
N HIS A 298 -14.19 2.12 0.24
CA HIS A 298 -14.67 2.46 -1.09
C HIS A 298 -14.57 1.27 -2.04
N MET A 299 -14.50 0.06 -1.50
CA MET A 299 -14.52 -1.17 -2.29
C MET A 299 -15.92 -1.76 -2.29
N HIS A 300 -16.21 -2.62 -3.27
CA HIS A 300 -17.53 -3.22 -3.39
C HIS A 300 -17.97 -3.99 -2.14
N ASP A 301 -19.20 -3.73 -1.74
CA ASP A 301 -19.94 -4.48 -0.73
C ASP A 301 -20.48 -5.78 -1.29
N GLY A 302 -20.97 -6.65 -0.41
CA GLY A 302 -21.54 -7.93 -0.79
C GLY A 302 -22.86 -8.23 -0.11
N CYS A 303 -23.73 -8.96 -0.81
CA CYS A 303 -24.89 -9.61 -0.19
C CYS A 303 -24.65 -11.12 -0.16
N TYR A 304 -24.48 -11.67 1.04
CA TYR A 304 -24.33 -13.11 1.21
C TYR A 304 -25.69 -13.82 1.20
N ASN A 305 -25.72 -15.01 0.59
CA ASN A 305 -26.93 -15.79 0.46
C ASN A 305 -26.67 -17.28 0.64
N MET A 306 -27.25 -17.85 1.69
CA MET A 306 -27.13 -19.27 2.02
C MET A 306 -27.94 -20.16 1.08
N ALA A 307 -29.06 -19.68 0.55
CA ALA A 307 -29.96 -20.45 -0.30
C ALA A 307 -29.33 -20.76 -1.68
N VAL A 308 -28.34 -19.98 -2.11
CA VAL A 308 -27.59 -20.17 -3.37
C VAL A 308 -26.21 -20.83 -3.15
N GLY A 309 -26.06 -21.60 -2.07
CA GLY A 309 -24.84 -22.35 -1.78
C GLY A 309 -23.77 -21.54 -1.06
N HIS A 310 -24.18 -20.65 -0.15
CA HIS A 310 -23.28 -19.83 0.68
C HIS A 310 -22.37 -18.91 -0.15
N LYS A 311 -22.94 -18.25 -1.16
CA LYS A 311 -22.20 -17.32 -2.03
C LYS A 311 -22.45 -15.88 -1.62
N VAL A 312 -21.51 -15.01 -1.98
CA VAL A 312 -21.65 -13.57 -1.88
C VAL A 312 -21.75 -13.00 -3.29
N MET A 313 -22.82 -12.25 -3.56
CA MET A 313 -22.89 -11.41 -4.74
C MET A 313 -22.21 -10.08 -4.43
N MET A 314 -21.26 -9.67 -5.27
CA MET A 314 -20.64 -8.35 -5.20
C MET A 314 -21.60 -7.29 -5.71
N MET A 315 -21.77 -6.20 -4.96
CA MET A 315 -22.96 -5.36 -5.07
C MET A 315 -22.74 -3.91 -5.48
N GLY A 316 -21.52 -3.49 -5.80
CA GLY A 316 -21.28 -2.05 -5.89
C GLY A 316 -21.02 -1.46 -4.51
N GLU A 317 -21.03 -0.15 -4.43
CA GLU A 317 -21.17 0.58 -3.16
C GLU A 317 -22.67 0.67 -2.85
N ILE A 318 -23.12 -0.02 -1.80
CA ILE A 318 -24.55 -0.10 -1.45
C ILE A 318 -24.76 -0.03 0.06
N ASP A 319 -25.89 0.55 0.48
CA ASP A 319 -26.35 0.35 1.85
C ASP A 319 -26.87 -1.08 2.04
N ALA A 320 -26.77 -1.61 3.27
CA ALA A 320 -27.25 -2.95 3.61
C ALA A 320 -28.70 -3.25 3.17
N SER A 321 -29.58 -2.23 3.16
CA SER A 321 -30.97 -2.38 2.70
C SER A 321 -31.09 -2.75 1.21
N ALA A 322 -30.07 -2.49 0.40
CA ALA A 322 -30.05 -2.95 -0.98
C ALA A 322 -30.05 -4.48 -1.06
N CYS A 323 -29.52 -5.20 -0.06
CA CYS A 323 -29.62 -6.66 -0.01
C CYS A 323 -31.06 -7.16 0.18
N ASP A 324 -31.96 -6.37 0.76
CA ASP A 324 -33.39 -6.71 0.88
C ASP A 324 -34.19 -6.34 -0.39
N ALA A 325 -33.54 -5.68 -1.37
CA ALA A 325 -34.20 -5.12 -2.54
C ALA A 325 -34.22 -6.07 -3.76
N PHE A 326 -33.79 -7.31 -3.57
CA PHE A 326 -33.91 -8.37 -4.57
C PHE A 326 -35.36 -8.82 -4.71
N ILE A 327 -35.81 -8.92 -5.95
CA ILE A 327 -37.14 -9.42 -6.30
C ILE A 327 -37.02 -10.49 -7.38
N TRP A 328 -37.81 -11.56 -7.24
CA TRP A 328 -38.00 -12.51 -8.32
C TRP A 328 -38.92 -11.91 -9.38
N THR A 329 -38.40 -11.75 -10.60
CA THR A 329 -39.16 -11.20 -11.72
C THR A 329 -39.52 -12.33 -12.67
N ASN A 330 -40.80 -12.42 -13.04
CA ASN A 330 -41.25 -13.37 -14.05
C ASN A 330 -41.08 -12.73 -15.43
N ALA A 331 -40.31 -13.35 -16.33
CA ALA A 331 -39.87 -12.81 -17.62
C ALA A 331 -39.11 -11.47 -17.51
N SER A 332 -37.89 -11.51 -16.92
CA SER A 332 -36.84 -10.48 -16.88
C SER A 332 -37.28 -9.10 -17.37
N GLN A 333 -37.24 -8.07 -16.50
CA GLN A 333 -37.60 -6.68 -16.84
C GLN A 333 -36.82 -6.06 -18.04
N ASP A 334 -35.94 -6.82 -18.70
CA ASP A 334 -35.39 -6.58 -20.03
C ASP A 334 -36.47 -6.70 -21.13
N PRO A 335 -36.61 -5.71 -22.03
CA PRO A 335 -37.47 -5.79 -23.21
C PRO A 335 -37.24 -7.03 -24.12
N ASN A 336 -36.09 -7.71 -23.97
CA ASN A 336 -35.72 -8.93 -24.69
C ASN A 336 -35.65 -10.19 -23.79
N GLY A 337 -36.06 -10.08 -22.53
CA GLY A 337 -35.94 -11.14 -21.53
C GLY A 337 -36.98 -12.24 -21.70
N THR A 338 -36.54 -13.50 -21.76
CA THR A 338 -37.44 -14.68 -21.86
C THR A 338 -37.52 -15.52 -20.59
N ASN A 339 -36.71 -15.21 -19.57
CA ASN A 339 -36.52 -16.05 -18.38
C ASN A 339 -36.77 -15.25 -17.10
N ASP A 340 -37.23 -15.95 -16.06
CA ASP A 340 -37.35 -15.40 -14.72
C ASP A 340 -35.96 -15.08 -14.14
N THR A 341 -35.83 -13.97 -13.42
CA THR A 341 -34.54 -13.51 -12.87
C THR A 341 -34.68 -12.94 -11.48
N CYS A 342 -33.64 -13.11 -10.66
CA CYS A 342 -33.50 -12.43 -9.39
C CYS A 342 -32.83 -11.06 -9.60
N TYR A 343 -33.60 -9.99 -9.47
CA TYR A 343 -33.20 -8.64 -9.83
C TYR A 343 -33.20 -7.72 -8.62
N ASN A 344 -32.12 -6.96 -8.43
CA ASN A 344 -32.02 -5.96 -7.39
C ASN A 344 -32.61 -4.62 -7.87
N THR A 345 -33.58 -4.09 -7.14
CA THR A 345 -34.29 -2.86 -7.54
C THR A 345 -33.55 -1.56 -7.20
N VAL A 346 -32.47 -1.62 -6.41
CA VAL A 346 -31.66 -0.45 -6.01
C VAL A 346 -30.52 -0.21 -7.00
N ASN A 347 -29.71 -1.22 -7.27
CA ASN A 347 -28.53 -1.10 -8.14
C ASN A 347 -28.72 -1.75 -9.52
N HIS A 348 -29.92 -2.26 -9.80
CA HIS A 348 -30.32 -2.80 -11.10
C HIS A 348 -29.53 -4.06 -11.55
N MET A 349 -28.88 -4.76 -10.63
CA MET A 349 -28.13 -5.97 -10.96
C MET A 349 -28.98 -7.22 -10.92
N VAL A 350 -28.56 -8.23 -11.67
CA VAL A 350 -29.20 -9.55 -11.73
C VAL A 350 -28.30 -10.59 -11.10
N SER A 351 -28.81 -11.31 -10.10
CA SER A 351 -28.12 -12.47 -9.52
C SER A 351 -28.27 -13.67 -10.46
N THR A 352 -27.15 -14.17 -10.97
CA THR A 352 -27.11 -15.38 -11.80
C THR A 352 -27.03 -16.67 -10.96
N ASP A 353 -26.69 -16.56 -9.68
CA ASP A 353 -26.63 -17.67 -8.73
C ASP A 353 -28.01 -18.07 -8.18
N ALA A 354 -28.95 -17.12 -8.12
CA ALA A 354 -30.33 -17.37 -7.71
C ALA A 354 -31.17 -17.78 -8.92
N THR A 355 -31.44 -19.09 -9.04
CA THR A 355 -32.19 -19.67 -10.17
C THR A 355 -33.67 -19.91 -9.88
N ASP A 356 -34.14 -19.60 -8.67
CA ASP A 356 -35.54 -19.67 -8.25
C ASP A 356 -35.88 -18.56 -7.25
N GLU A 357 -37.18 -18.42 -6.96
CA GLU A 357 -37.72 -17.41 -6.03
C GLU A 357 -37.14 -17.55 -4.62
N ALA A 358 -37.02 -18.78 -4.11
CA ALA A 358 -36.46 -19.05 -2.79
C ALA A 358 -34.98 -18.64 -2.67
N GLY A 359 -34.20 -18.87 -3.73
CA GLY A 359 -32.84 -18.38 -3.86
C GLY A 359 -32.80 -16.85 -3.87
N CYS A 360 -33.74 -16.19 -4.55
CA CYS A 360 -33.79 -14.74 -4.61
C CYS A 360 -34.14 -14.09 -3.27
N ASP A 361 -35.15 -14.63 -2.58
CA ASP A 361 -35.59 -14.21 -1.25
C ASP A 361 -34.53 -14.47 -0.17
N GLY A 362 -33.49 -15.24 -0.49
CA GLY A 362 -32.36 -15.51 0.41
C GLY A 362 -31.40 -14.34 0.59
N TYR A 363 -31.44 -13.32 -0.29
CA TYR A 363 -30.67 -12.10 -0.09
C TYR A 363 -31.35 -11.21 0.96
N THR A 364 -30.58 -10.74 1.94
CA THR A 364 -31.10 -9.87 3.00
C THR A 364 -29.99 -9.04 3.63
N SER A 365 -30.35 -7.86 4.14
CA SER A 365 -29.47 -6.96 4.91
C SER A 365 -28.84 -7.64 6.13
N MET A 366 -29.47 -8.69 6.68
CA MET A 366 -28.90 -9.48 7.78
C MET A 366 -27.56 -10.13 7.41
N TYR A 367 -27.33 -10.38 6.11
CA TYR A 367 -26.11 -10.99 5.60
C TYR A 367 -25.33 -10.06 4.67
N TYR A 368 -25.49 -8.75 4.87
CA TYR A 368 -24.66 -7.73 4.25
C TYR A 368 -23.18 -7.91 4.68
N GLN A 369 -22.28 -7.76 3.71
CA GLN A 369 -20.84 -7.84 3.87
C GLN A 369 -20.24 -6.50 3.44
N ASP A 370 -19.88 -5.70 4.42
CA ASP A 370 -19.24 -4.39 4.20
C ASP A 370 -17.85 -4.57 3.59
N ASN A 371 -17.51 -3.79 2.55
CA ASN A 371 -16.20 -3.80 1.90
C ASN A 371 -15.72 -5.20 1.49
N TYR A 372 -16.65 -6.05 1.02
CA TYR A 372 -16.39 -7.45 0.71
C TYR A 372 -15.20 -7.67 -0.25
N ALA A 373 -14.99 -6.77 -1.23
CA ALA A 373 -13.85 -6.87 -2.13
C ALA A 373 -12.50 -6.70 -1.43
N ALA A 374 -12.42 -5.92 -0.34
CA ALA A 374 -11.22 -5.84 0.50
C ALA A 374 -10.93 -7.17 1.18
N THR A 375 -11.97 -7.88 1.62
CA THR A 375 -11.84 -9.25 2.15
C THR A 375 -11.31 -10.20 1.08
N LEU A 376 -11.81 -10.12 -0.16
CA LEU A 376 -11.28 -10.93 -1.27
C LEU A 376 -9.81 -10.60 -1.59
N MET A 377 -9.44 -9.33 -1.57
CA MET A 377 -8.05 -8.88 -1.73
C MET A 377 -7.14 -9.48 -0.65
N ASN A 378 -7.57 -9.40 0.62
CA ASN A 378 -6.83 -9.99 1.73
C ASN A 378 -6.70 -11.51 1.60
N ASN A 379 -7.73 -12.21 1.12
CA ASN A 379 -7.66 -13.66 0.88
C ASN A 379 -6.66 -14.02 -0.22
N VAL A 380 -6.62 -13.26 -1.33
CA VAL A 380 -5.63 -13.47 -2.40
C VAL A 380 -4.21 -13.26 -1.86
N LEU A 381 -4.03 -12.27 -1.01
CA LEU A 381 -2.75 -11.86 -0.45
C LEU A 381 -2.41 -12.54 0.89
N ASP A 382 -3.17 -13.57 1.29
CA ASP A 382 -2.93 -14.31 2.53
C ASP A 382 -1.63 -15.12 2.41
N LEU A 383 -0.60 -14.65 3.12
CA LEU A 383 0.75 -15.25 3.13
C LEU A 383 0.77 -16.67 3.73
N THR A 384 -0.30 -17.08 4.41
CA THR A 384 -0.45 -18.41 5.00
C THR A 384 -1.18 -19.38 4.06
N ASP A 385 -1.86 -18.86 3.03
CA ASP A 385 -2.60 -19.66 2.06
C ASP A 385 -1.80 -19.92 0.79
N ALA A 386 -1.04 -21.03 0.81
CA ALA A 386 -0.28 -21.49 -0.35
C ALA A 386 -1.16 -21.86 -1.57
N SER A 387 -2.49 -21.98 -1.41
CA SER A 387 -3.39 -22.32 -2.53
C SER A 387 -3.61 -21.14 -3.49
N GLN A 388 -3.30 -19.91 -3.08
CA GLN A 388 -3.33 -18.74 -3.95
C GLN A 388 -2.13 -18.68 -4.92
N LEU A 389 -1.06 -19.42 -4.63
CA LEU A 389 0.17 -19.41 -5.42
C LEU A 389 -0.01 -20.19 -6.74
N GLY A 390 0.64 -19.71 -7.81
CA GLY A 390 0.52 -20.31 -9.14
C GLY A 390 -0.69 -19.81 -9.93
N THR A 391 -1.36 -18.76 -9.45
CA THR A 391 -2.49 -18.11 -10.12
C THR A 391 -2.26 -16.60 -10.23
N SER A 392 -2.56 -16.01 -11.38
CA SER A 392 -2.64 -14.56 -11.56
C SER A 392 -4.04 -14.07 -11.22
N TYR A 393 -4.13 -12.95 -10.51
CA TYR A 393 -5.41 -12.32 -10.16
C TYR A 393 -5.50 -10.94 -10.78
N ASP A 394 -6.54 -10.74 -11.59
CA ASP A 394 -6.99 -9.41 -12.02
C ASP A 394 -7.95 -8.85 -10.97
N VAL A 395 -7.45 -7.88 -10.21
CA VAL A 395 -8.18 -7.22 -9.12
C VAL A 395 -8.66 -5.82 -9.53
N THR A 396 -8.60 -5.48 -10.83
CA THR A 396 -9.02 -4.17 -11.36
C THR A 396 -10.44 -3.82 -10.95
N ALA A 397 -11.36 -4.77 -11.09
CA ALA A 397 -12.77 -4.55 -10.73
C ALA A 397 -12.97 -4.27 -9.23
N TRP A 398 -12.07 -4.74 -8.37
CA TRP A 398 -12.14 -4.48 -6.93
C TRP A 398 -11.64 -3.07 -6.57
N LEU A 399 -10.67 -2.55 -7.33
CA LEU A 399 -10.08 -1.22 -7.14
C LEU A 399 -10.84 -0.10 -7.88
N GLN A 400 -11.65 -0.43 -8.89
CA GLN A 400 -12.35 0.57 -9.69
C GLN A 400 -13.20 1.55 -8.87
N PRO A 401 -14.00 1.15 -7.86
CA PRO A 401 -14.81 2.10 -7.10
C PRO A 401 -13.94 3.03 -6.23
N VAL A 402 -12.82 2.51 -5.73
CA VAL A 402 -11.78 3.33 -5.07
C VAL A 402 -11.28 4.41 -6.03
N TRP A 403 -10.98 4.04 -7.28
CA TRP A 403 -10.53 5.02 -8.28
C TRP A 403 -11.60 6.06 -8.58
N ASP A 404 -12.87 5.65 -8.71
CA ASP A 404 -13.98 6.56 -8.94
C ASP A 404 -14.15 7.56 -7.77
N ASN A 405 -14.03 7.09 -6.52
CA ASN A 405 -14.08 7.93 -5.32
C ASN A 405 -13.00 9.02 -5.31
N TYR A 406 -11.77 8.68 -5.69
CA TYR A 406 -10.65 9.64 -5.75
C TYR A 406 -10.55 10.39 -7.10
N GLY A 407 -11.52 10.22 -8.00
CA GLY A 407 -11.49 10.80 -9.34
C GLY A 407 -10.27 10.39 -10.16
N ILE A 408 -9.79 9.16 -9.95
CA ILE A 408 -8.69 8.52 -10.66
C ILE A 408 -9.25 7.86 -11.91
N THR A 409 -8.59 8.08 -13.04
CA THR A 409 -8.99 7.53 -14.34
C THR A 409 -8.09 6.37 -14.74
N SER A 410 -8.52 5.59 -15.73
CA SER A 410 -7.67 4.55 -16.33
C SER A 410 -6.37 5.11 -16.92
N SER A 411 -6.33 6.36 -17.38
CA SER A 411 -5.10 7.01 -17.83
C SER A 411 -4.14 7.34 -16.69
N ASP A 412 -4.64 7.59 -15.49
CA ASP A 412 -3.80 7.82 -14.31
C ASP A 412 -3.16 6.51 -13.83
N ILE A 413 -3.90 5.41 -13.88
CA ILE A 413 -3.41 4.06 -13.56
C ILE A 413 -2.45 3.55 -14.63
N GLY A 414 -2.76 3.76 -15.92
CA GLY A 414 -1.99 3.23 -17.03
C GLY A 414 -2.23 1.74 -17.27
N THR A 415 -1.32 1.12 -18.02
CA THR A 415 -1.39 -0.31 -18.37
C THR A 415 -0.08 -0.97 -18.00
N TYR A 416 -0.15 -2.04 -17.22
CA TYR A 416 1.02 -2.84 -16.87
C TYR A 416 1.65 -3.44 -18.14
N ALA A 417 2.92 -3.11 -18.39
CA ALA A 417 3.66 -3.45 -19.62
C ALA A 417 4.40 -4.79 -19.57
#